data_AF-F0G1P8-F1
#
_entry.id   AF-F0G1P8-F1
#
_cell.length_a   1.000
_cell.length_b   1.000
_cell.length_c   1.000
_cell.angle_alpha   90.00
_cell.angle_beta   90.00
_cell.angle_gamma   90.00
#
_symmetry.space_group_name_H-M   'P 1'
#
loop_
_entity.id
_entity.type
_entity.pdbx_description
1 polymer ?
#
loop_
_entity_poly.entity_id
_entity_poly.type
_entity_poly.pdbx_seq_one_letter_code
_entity_poly.pdbx_strand_id
1 'polypeptide(L)'
;MTHALFTKHEDTLKHALAAIESRGYWSPFAEMPSPKVYGESASADGEAAFKSHLGQTFRLDQPATGETVGAEQSPYGIALGIRYPKSTPDA
;
A
#
# COMPACT_ATOMS: atom_id res chain seq x y z
N MET A 1 0.65 11.46 27.90
CA MET A 1 0.01 10.14 27.70
C MET A 1 0.55 9.53 26.42
N THR A 2 0.77 8.23 26.39
CA THR A 2 1.26 7.53 25.20
C THR A 2 0.18 7.50 24.12
N HIS A 3 0.56 7.69 22.86
CA HIS A 3 -0.38 7.67 21.74
C HIS A 3 -0.99 6.28 21.54
N ALA A 4 -2.29 6.17 21.28
CA ALA A 4 -2.97 4.88 21.17
C ALA A 4 -2.37 3.96 20.08
N LEU A 5 -1.92 4.52 18.95
CA LEU A 5 -1.22 3.75 17.92
C LEU A 5 0.14 3.22 18.36
N PHE A 6 0.84 3.94 19.26
CA PHE A 6 2.07 3.41 19.84
C PHE A 6 1.73 2.18 20.68
N THR A 7 0.80 2.29 21.62
CA THR A 7 0.41 1.18 22.50
C THR A 7 -0.12 -0.03 21.71
N LYS A 8 -0.90 0.20 20.65
CA LYS A 8 -1.42 -0.87 19.77
C LYS A 8 -0.31 -1.69 19.10
N HIS A 9 0.83 -1.07 18.79
CA HIS A 9 1.91 -1.66 17.99
C HIS A 9 3.23 -1.84 18.77
N GLU A 10 3.21 -1.60 20.08
CA GLU A 10 4.39 -1.59 20.93
C GLU A 10 5.12 -2.94 20.94
N ASP A 11 4.39 -4.05 20.94
CA ASP A 11 5.00 -5.39 20.93
C ASP A 11 5.70 -5.69 19.61
N THR A 12 5.12 -5.33 18.47
CA THR A 12 5.79 -5.42 17.16
C THR A 12 7.05 -4.57 17.14
N LEU A 13 6.99 -3.36 17.72
CA LEU A 13 8.14 -2.47 17.83
C LEU A 13 9.25 -3.07 18.70
N LYS A 14 8.93 -3.66 19.86
CA LYS A 14 9.93 -4.31 20.74
C LYS A 14 10.61 -5.50 20.06
N HIS A 15 9.86 -6.34 19.35
CA HIS A 15 10.45 -7.44 18.58
C HIS A 15 11.35 -6.92 17.45
N ALA A 16 10.93 -5.85 16.76
CA ALA A 16 11.77 -5.23 15.73
C ALA A 16 13.09 -4.70 16.30
N LEU A 17 13.08 -4.07 17.49
CA LEU A 17 14.31 -3.62 18.18
C LEU A 17 15.27 -4.78 18.47
N ALA A 18 14.77 -5.91 18.99
CA ALA A 18 15.60 -7.09 19.22
C ALA A 18 16.11 -7.72 17.92
N ALA A 19 15.29 -7.71 16.86
CA ALA A 19 15.65 -8.26 15.55
C ALA A 19 16.76 -7.44 14.87
N ILE A 20 16.73 -6.11 14.94
CA ILE A 20 17.78 -5.27 14.35
C ILE A 20 19.13 -5.39 15.08
N GLU A 21 19.10 -5.67 16.38
CA GLU A 21 20.31 -5.91 17.20
C GLU A 21 20.91 -7.30 16.90
N SER A 22 20.09 -8.35 16.94
CA SER A 22 20.55 -9.73 16.72
C SER A 22 20.83 -10.08 15.25
N ARG A 23 20.18 -9.38 14.32
CA ARG A 23 20.23 -9.62 12.86
C ARG A 23 19.85 -11.05 12.43
N GLY A 24 19.09 -11.75 13.26
CA GLY A 24 18.48 -13.04 12.91
C GLY A 24 17.32 -12.87 11.93
N TYR A 25 16.83 -13.99 11.40
CA TYR A 25 15.64 -13.96 10.54
C TYR A 25 14.38 -13.69 11.37
N TRP A 26 13.70 -12.59 11.03
CA TRP A 26 12.40 -12.23 11.58
C TRP A 26 11.63 -11.37 10.57
N SER A 27 10.34 -11.68 10.39
CA SER A 27 9.41 -10.84 9.63
C SER A 27 8.04 -10.85 10.34
N PRO A 28 7.44 -9.67 10.62
CA PRO A 28 6.09 -9.59 11.17
C PRO A 28 5.00 -9.79 10.11
N PHE A 29 5.36 -9.79 8.82
CA PHE A 29 4.44 -9.91 7.69
C PHE A 29 4.69 -11.24 6.97
N ALA A 30 3.64 -12.03 6.78
CA ALA A 30 3.75 -13.31 6.08
C ALA A 30 4.08 -13.08 4.60
N GLU A 31 5.14 -13.71 4.10
CA GLU A 31 5.57 -13.56 2.70
C GLU A 31 4.72 -14.37 1.72
N MET A 32 4.12 -15.47 2.19
CA MET A 32 3.32 -16.36 1.36
C MET A 32 1.91 -15.79 1.21
N PRO A 33 1.35 -15.67 -0.02
CA PRO A 33 -0.04 -15.24 -0.26
C PRO A 33 -1.03 -16.36 0.11
N SER A 34 -0.99 -16.81 1.36
CA SER A 34 -1.78 -17.91 1.87
C SER A 34 -3.16 -17.44 2.32
N PRO A 35 -4.25 -18.10 1.87
CA PRO A 35 -5.61 -17.85 2.37
C PRO A 35 -5.73 -17.93 3.89
N LYS A 36 -4.88 -18.74 4.53
CA LYS A 36 -4.83 -18.88 5.99
C LYS A 36 -4.50 -17.56 6.72
N VAL A 37 -3.71 -16.69 6.10
CA VAL A 37 -3.31 -15.39 6.66
C VAL A 37 -4.19 -14.27 6.13
N TYR A 38 -4.46 -14.29 4.83
CA TYR A 38 -5.10 -13.16 4.14
C TYR A 38 -6.61 -13.32 3.93
N GLY A 39 -7.17 -14.52 4.12
CA GLY A 39 -8.56 -14.86 3.86
C GLY A 39 -8.75 -15.54 2.50
N GLU A 40 -9.79 -16.38 2.38
CA GLU A 40 -10.08 -17.19 1.19
C GLU A 40 -10.36 -16.36 -0.08
N SER A 41 -10.97 -15.18 0.06
CA SER A 41 -11.29 -14.30 -1.07
C SER A 41 -10.19 -13.30 -1.43
N ALA A 42 -9.10 -13.22 -0.66
CA ALA A 42 -8.15 -12.11 -0.73
C ALA A 42 -7.53 -11.88 -2.11
N SER A 43 -7.23 -12.96 -2.84
CA SER A 43 -6.68 -12.85 -4.20
C SER A 43 -7.69 -12.23 -5.17
N ALA A 44 -8.97 -12.65 -5.08
CA ALA A 44 -10.02 -12.14 -5.95
C ALA A 44 -10.38 -10.69 -5.60
N ASP A 45 -10.48 -10.39 -4.30
CA ASP A 45 -10.75 -9.04 -3.79
C ASP A 45 -9.61 -8.08 -4.17
N GLY A 46 -8.35 -8.52 -4.07
CA GLY A 46 -7.17 -7.76 -4.47
C GLY A 46 -7.14 -7.47 -5.97
N GLU A 47 -7.46 -8.46 -6.82
CA GLU A 47 -7.55 -8.26 -8.26
C GLU A 47 -8.68 -7.28 -8.63
N ALA A 48 -9.85 -7.41 -7.98
CA ALA A 48 -10.98 -6.51 -8.19
C ALA A 48 -10.64 -5.07 -7.78
N ALA A 49 -9.99 -4.89 -6.63
CA ALA A 49 -9.52 -3.58 -6.16
C ALA A 49 -8.52 -2.96 -7.14
N PHE A 50 -7.51 -3.73 -7.59
CA PHE A 50 -6.56 -3.28 -8.62
C PHE A 50 -7.28 -2.85 -9.91
N LYS A 51 -8.18 -3.68 -10.43
CA LYS A 51 -8.94 -3.40 -11.66
C LYS A 51 -9.79 -2.13 -11.54
N SER A 52 -10.26 -1.80 -10.34
CA SER A 52 -11.06 -0.59 -10.10
C SER A 52 -10.30 0.72 -10.35
N HIS A 53 -8.96 0.69 -10.31
CA HIS A 53 -8.12 1.85 -10.59
C HIS A 53 -7.86 2.07 -12.09
N LEU A 54 -8.01 1.03 -12.91
CA LEU A 54 -7.67 1.10 -14.33
C LEU A 54 -8.59 2.06 -15.09
N GLY A 55 -8.01 2.89 -15.95
CA GLY A 55 -8.74 3.87 -16.76
C GLY A 55 -9.41 4.99 -15.96
N GLN A 56 -9.06 5.16 -14.68
CA GLN A 56 -9.65 6.16 -13.79
C GLN A 56 -8.60 7.08 -13.18
N THR A 57 -9.07 8.21 -12.64
CA THR A 57 -8.24 9.08 -11.80
C THR A 57 -8.27 8.57 -10.36
N PHE A 58 -7.12 8.22 -9.81
CA PHE A 58 -6.98 7.83 -8.41
C PHE A 58 -7.40 8.97 -7.48
N ARG A 59 -8.20 8.67 -6.45
CA ARG A 59 -8.75 9.70 -5.57
C ARG A 59 -7.77 10.05 -4.46
N LEU A 60 -7.36 11.31 -4.43
CA LEU A 60 -6.67 11.94 -3.30
C LEU A 60 -7.46 13.19 -2.91
N ASP A 61 -7.60 13.44 -1.61
CA ASP A 61 -8.23 14.63 -1.03
C ASP A 61 -7.21 15.73 -0.66
N GLN A 62 -5.98 15.60 -1.16
CA GLN A 62 -4.93 16.62 -1.06
C GLN A 62 -5.19 17.81 -2.01
N PRO A 63 -4.54 18.97 -1.77
CA PRO A 63 -4.56 20.09 -2.70
C PRO A 63 -4.10 19.66 -4.10
N ALA A 64 -4.85 20.06 -5.13
CA ALA A 64 -4.55 19.74 -6.52
C ALA A 64 -4.86 20.93 -7.43
N THR A 65 -4.17 20.97 -8.57
CA THR A 65 -4.30 22.03 -9.60
C THR A 65 -5.57 21.91 -10.45
N GLY A 66 -6.33 20.82 -10.31
CA GLY A 66 -7.48 20.49 -11.16
C GLY A 66 -7.12 19.71 -12.43
N GLU A 67 -5.84 19.66 -12.80
CA GLU A 67 -5.33 18.79 -13.86
C GLU A 67 -5.05 17.37 -13.33
N THR A 68 -4.84 16.41 -14.26
CA THR A 68 -4.35 15.07 -13.91
C THR A 68 -3.04 14.74 -14.62
N VAL A 69 -2.21 13.92 -13.98
CA VAL A 69 -0.91 13.43 -14.48
C VAL A 69 -0.88 11.89 -14.46
N GLY A 70 -0.03 11.25 -15.27
CA GLY A 70 0.14 9.80 -15.31
C GLY A 70 0.63 9.31 -16.68
N ALA A 71 1.50 8.31 -16.70
CA ALA A 71 2.00 7.71 -17.96
C ALA A 71 2.47 6.26 -17.74
N GLU A 72 1.89 5.59 -16.75
CA GLU A 72 2.29 4.23 -16.38
C GLU A 72 1.96 3.24 -17.50
N GLN A 73 2.90 2.33 -17.77
CA GLN A 73 2.75 1.28 -18.75
C GLN A 73 3.09 -0.05 -18.10
N SER A 74 2.20 -1.04 -18.26
CA SER A 74 2.45 -2.38 -17.76
C SER A 74 3.43 -3.11 -18.67
N PRO A 75 4.52 -3.69 -18.13
CA PRO A 75 5.39 -4.60 -18.88
C PRO A 75 4.67 -5.85 -19.40
N TYR A 76 3.51 -6.19 -18.83
CA TYR A 76 2.67 -7.31 -19.26
C TYR A 76 1.68 -6.94 -20.39
N GLY A 77 1.73 -5.71 -20.91
CA GLY A 77 0.95 -5.27 -22.07
C GLY A 77 -0.52 -4.91 -21.79
N ILE A 78 -0.98 -5.00 -20.54
CA ILE A 78 -2.33 -4.52 -20.17
C ILE A 78 -2.39 -2.98 -20.17
N ALA A 79 -3.51 -2.43 -20.59
CA ALA A 79 -3.74 -0.99 -20.52
C ALA A 79 -4.02 -0.57 -19.06
N LEU A 80 -3.14 0.25 -18.49
CA LEU A 80 -3.32 0.78 -17.14
C LEU A 80 -4.24 2.00 -17.13
N GLY A 81 -3.90 3.04 -17.90
CA GLY A 81 -4.73 4.23 -18.06
C GLY A 81 -5.00 4.99 -16.75
N ILE A 82 -4.23 4.74 -15.69
CA ILE A 82 -4.39 5.37 -14.39
C ILE A 82 -3.91 6.82 -14.48
N ARG A 83 -4.69 7.73 -13.89
CA ARG A 83 -4.36 9.14 -13.73
C ARG A 83 -4.34 9.52 -12.26
N TYR A 84 -3.65 10.60 -11.91
CA TYR A 84 -3.52 11.10 -10.55
C TYR A 84 -3.79 12.62 -10.53
N PRO A 85 -4.41 13.19 -9.48
CA PRO A 85 -4.54 14.63 -9.32
C PRO A 85 -3.16 15.30 -9.34
N LYS A 86 -2.94 16.23 -10.27
CA LYS A 86 -1.66 16.94 -10.39
C LYS A 86 -1.58 18.02 -9.31
N SER A 87 -0.49 18.02 -8.54
CA SER A 87 -0.19 19.03 -7.52
C SER A 87 1.11 19.75 -7.90
N THR A 88 1.27 21.01 -7.48
CA THR A 88 2.56 21.71 -7.58
C THR A 88 3.42 21.43 -6.34
N PRO A 89 4.74 21.64 -6.40
CA PRO A 89 5.59 21.53 -5.21
C PRO A 89 5.19 22.46 -4.05
N ASP A 90 4.61 23.62 -4.36
CA ASP A 90 4.15 24.61 -3.37
C ASP A 90 2.73 24.33 -2.81
N ALA A 91 2.06 23.27 -3.28
CA ALA A 91 0.67 22.95 -2.92
C ALA A 91 0.54 22.26 -1.55
#